data_AF-A0AAN8BEM0-F1
#
_entry.id   AF-A0AAN8BEM0-F1
#
_cell.length_a   1.000
_cell.length_b   1.000
_cell.length_c   1.000
_cell.angle_alpha   90.00
_cell.angle_beta   90.00
_cell.angle_gamma   90.00
#
_symmetry.space_group_name_H-M   'P 1'
#
loop_
_entity.id
_entity.type
_entity.pdbx_description
1 polymer ?
#
loop_
_entity_poly.entity_id
_entity_poly.type
_entity_poly.pdbx_seq_one_letter_code
_entity_poly.pdbx_strand_id
1 'polypeptide(L)'
;MERSHRDATDVFLNLVNLRNIPRDLTLGSPAERLMSRQTRAAIPVSTKLLQTNPKDAQLIRTQLLNKRLILKRHYDISSSPLKPLAEGQVIRMQTPKGYDRLGVVKEVSKKPRSFIIQVDGTSYRRN
;
A
#
# COMPACT_ATOMS: atom_id res chain seq x y z
N MET A 1 -6.46 5.34 9.35
CA MET A 1 -7.13 5.48 10.66
C MET A 1 -6.78 6.80 11.32
N GLU A 2 -5.56 7.30 11.18
CA GLU A 2 -5.15 8.64 11.67
C GLU A 2 -6.11 9.77 11.29
N ARG A 3 -6.67 9.77 10.07
CA ARG A 3 -7.67 10.77 9.68
C ARG A 3 -8.91 10.74 10.57
N SER A 4 -9.49 9.56 10.78
CA SER A 4 -10.66 9.41 11.66
C SER A 4 -10.37 9.79 13.11
N HIS A 5 -9.15 9.48 13.60
CA HIS A 5 -8.71 9.91 14.92
C HIS A 5 -8.56 11.43 15.03
N ARG A 6 -7.94 12.09 14.04
CA ARG A 6 -7.79 13.55 14.01
C ARG A 6 -9.13 14.27 13.92
N ASP A 7 -10.04 13.74 13.10
CA ASP A 7 -11.34 14.35 12.83
C ASP A 7 -12.42 13.93 13.86
N ALA A 8 -12.06 13.09 14.85
CA ALA A 8 -12.97 12.48 15.82
C ALA A 8 -14.21 11.80 15.18
N THR A 9 -14.03 11.16 14.04
CA THR A 9 -15.10 10.46 13.31
C THR A 9 -15.05 8.94 13.51
N ASP A 10 -16.19 8.27 13.34
CA ASP A 10 -16.26 6.82 13.43
C ASP A 10 -15.41 6.13 12.33
N VAL A 11 -14.41 5.38 12.78
CA VAL A 11 -13.50 4.61 11.93
C VAL A 11 -14.26 3.55 11.12
N PHE A 12 -15.21 2.85 11.73
CA PHE A 12 -15.91 1.75 11.08
C PHE A 12 -16.84 2.26 9.98
N LEU A 13 -17.56 3.34 10.24
CA LEU A 13 -18.37 4.00 9.24
C LEU A 13 -17.53 4.48 8.05
N ASN A 14 -16.36 5.07 8.30
CA ASN A 14 -15.43 5.49 7.25
C ASN A 14 -14.91 4.32 6.40
N LEU A 15 -14.62 3.17 7.03
CA LEU A 15 -14.21 1.97 6.31
C LEU A 15 -15.33 1.40 5.44
N VAL A 16 -16.57 1.42 5.93
CA VAL A 16 -17.75 1.03 5.15
C VAL A 16 -17.89 1.93 3.92
N ASN A 17 -17.79 3.26 4.11
CA ASN A 17 -17.84 4.22 3.01
C ASN A 17 -16.73 3.95 1.99
N LEU A 18 -15.48 3.77 2.42
CA LEU A 18 -14.35 3.46 1.55
C LEU A 18 -14.57 2.18 0.73
N ARG A 19 -15.19 1.16 1.31
CA ARG A 19 -15.50 -0.10 0.62
C ARG A 19 -16.58 0.03 -0.45
N ASN A 20 -17.47 1.02 -0.33
CA ASN A 20 -18.54 1.24 -1.30
C ASN A 20 -18.17 2.25 -2.40
N ILE A 21 -17.02 2.93 -2.32
CA ILE A 21 -16.57 3.85 -3.37
C ILE A 21 -16.16 3.03 -4.62
N PRO A 22 -16.84 3.19 -5.77
CA PRO A 22 -16.46 2.53 -7.00
C PRO A 22 -15.16 3.14 -7.53
N ARG A 23 -14.25 2.28 -7.99
CA ARG A 23 -13.02 2.75 -8.63
C ARG A 23 -13.31 3.27 -10.04
N ASP A 24 -14.01 2.44 -10.82
CA ASP A 24 -14.45 2.67 -12.19
C ASP A 24 -15.74 1.87 -12.43
N LEU A 25 -16.46 2.14 -13.53
CA LEU A 25 -17.68 1.40 -13.91
C LEU A 25 -17.45 -0.11 -14.00
N THR A 26 -16.33 -0.52 -14.62
CA THR A 26 -15.97 -1.93 -14.80
C THR A 26 -15.47 -2.55 -13.49
N LEU A 27 -14.50 -1.93 -12.82
CA LEU A 27 -13.88 -2.48 -11.61
C LEU A 27 -14.83 -2.48 -10.40
N GLY A 28 -15.76 -1.53 -10.34
CA GLY A 28 -16.65 -1.37 -9.21
C GLY A 28 -15.97 -1.01 -7.90
N SER A 29 -16.73 -1.13 -6.83
CA SER A 29 -16.24 -0.89 -5.47
C SER A 29 -15.51 -2.12 -4.91
N PRO A 30 -14.68 -1.95 -3.86
CA PRO A 30 -14.15 -3.09 -3.11
C PRO A 30 -15.23 -4.05 -2.60
N ALA A 31 -16.36 -3.53 -2.12
CA ALA A 31 -17.49 -4.35 -1.65
C ALA A 31 -18.09 -5.18 -2.78
N GLU A 32 -18.29 -4.60 -3.96
CA GLU A 32 -18.81 -5.32 -5.13
C GLU A 32 -17.87 -6.44 -5.58
N ARG A 33 -16.56 -6.23 -5.50
CA ARG A 33 -15.58 -7.27 -5.87
C ARG A 33 -15.48 -8.39 -4.84
N LEU A 34 -15.67 -8.10 -3.56
CA LEU A 34 -15.54 -9.08 -2.48
C LEU A 34 -16.85 -9.82 -2.19
N MET A 35 -17.96 -9.10 -2.18
CA MET A 35 -19.28 -9.58 -1.74
C MET A 35 -20.30 -9.66 -2.89
N SER A 36 -19.89 -9.32 -4.10
CA SER A 36 -20.79 -9.23 -5.27
C SER A 36 -21.94 -8.24 -5.09
N ARG A 37 -21.85 -7.29 -4.14
CA ARG A 37 -22.89 -6.28 -3.90
C ARG A 37 -22.31 -5.05 -3.23
N GLN A 38 -23.05 -3.94 -3.26
CA GLN A 38 -22.78 -2.82 -2.35
C GLN A 38 -23.35 -3.10 -0.97
N THR A 39 -22.78 -2.43 0.04
CA THR A 39 -23.25 -2.49 1.42
C THR A 39 -23.94 -1.17 1.78
N ARG A 40 -24.84 -1.20 2.78
CA ARG A 40 -25.47 0.03 3.27
C ARG A 40 -24.40 0.96 3.84
N ALA A 41 -24.39 2.19 3.36
CA ALA A 41 -23.46 3.25 3.73
C ALA A 41 -24.23 4.47 4.24
N ALA A 42 -23.51 5.52 4.64
CA ALA A 42 -24.13 6.78 5.02
C ALA A 42 -24.88 7.45 3.84
N ILE A 43 -24.37 7.24 2.61
CA ILE A 43 -25.02 7.72 1.39
C ILE A 43 -26.09 6.70 0.99
N PRO A 44 -27.34 7.13 0.76
CA PRO A 44 -28.39 6.23 0.32
C PRO A 44 -28.08 5.70 -1.08
N VAL A 45 -28.29 4.40 -1.28
CA VAL A 45 -28.09 3.70 -2.56
C VAL A 45 -29.36 2.94 -2.94
N SER A 46 -29.52 2.71 -4.24
CA SER A 46 -30.65 1.92 -4.75
C SER A 46 -30.63 0.51 -4.15
N THR A 47 -31.80 -0.01 -3.80
CA THR A 47 -31.98 -1.39 -3.30
C THR A 47 -31.45 -2.44 -4.28
N LYS A 48 -31.46 -2.15 -5.58
CA LYS A 48 -30.88 -3.02 -6.62
C LYS A 48 -29.38 -3.26 -6.43
N LEU A 49 -28.63 -2.26 -5.94
CA LEU A 49 -27.19 -2.36 -5.73
C LEU A 49 -26.83 -3.16 -4.46
N LEU A 50 -27.80 -3.34 -3.55
CA LEU A 50 -27.66 -4.17 -2.35
C LEU A 50 -27.89 -5.67 -2.65
N GLN A 51 -28.39 -6.00 -3.84
CA GLN A 51 -28.55 -7.38 -4.29
C GLN A 51 -27.22 -7.92 -4.83
N THR A 52 -27.03 -9.23 -4.71
CA THR A 52 -25.84 -9.90 -5.23
C THR A 52 -25.86 -9.92 -6.75
N ASN A 53 -24.91 -9.22 -7.36
CA ASN A 53 -24.60 -9.18 -8.77
C ASN A 53 -23.09 -9.43 -8.98
N PRO A 54 -22.68 -10.68 -9.26
CA PRO A 54 -21.28 -11.04 -9.40
C PRO A 54 -20.66 -10.39 -10.64
N LYS A 55 -19.46 -9.83 -10.50
CA LYS A 55 -18.66 -9.33 -11.62
C LYS A 55 -17.79 -10.45 -12.19
N ASP A 56 -17.47 -10.36 -13.48
CA ASP A 56 -16.53 -11.29 -14.12
C ASP A 56 -15.13 -11.17 -13.51
N ALA A 57 -14.72 -12.20 -12.77
CA ALA A 57 -13.43 -12.23 -12.07
C ALA A 57 -12.22 -12.15 -13.03
N GLN A 58 -12.32 -12.70 -14.24
CA GLN A 58 -11.22 -12.66 -15.20
C GLN A 58 -11.02 -11.25 -15.72
N LEU A 59 -12.11 -10.59 -16.15
CA LEU A 59 -12.10 -9.20 -16.58
C LEU A 59 -11.58 -8.26 -15.48
N ILE A 60 -12.04 -8.44 -14.24
CA ILE A 60 -11.57 -7.63 -13.11
C ILE A 60 -10.07 -7.82 -12.89
N ARG A 61 -9.57 -9.06 -12.95
CA ARG A 61 -8.15 -9.36 -12.76
C ARG A 61 -7.30 -8.73 -13.86
N THR A 62 -7.68 -8.88 -15.13
CA THR A 62 -6.92 -8.30 -16.25
C THR A 62 -6.89 -6.79 -16.16
N GLN A 63 -8.03 -6.15 -15.85
CA GLN A 63 -8.08 -4.69 -15.75
C GLN A 63 -7.29 -4.15 -14.55
N LEU A 64 -7.30 -4.84 -13.41
CA LEU A 64 -6.45 -4.47 -12.27
C LEU A 64 -4.95 -4.57 -12.61
N LEU A 65 -4.56 -5.62 -13.34
CA LEU A 65 -3.18 -5.78 -13.82
C LEU A 65 -2.80 -4.64 -14.78
N ASN A 66 -3.65 -4.33 -15.75
CA ASN A 66 -3.41 -3.24 -16.70
C ASN A 66 -3.22 -1.90 -15.98
N LYS A 67 -4.08 -1.56 -15.00
CA LYS A 67 -3.91 -0.34 -14.20
C LYS A 67 -2.60 -0.33 -13.42
N ARG A 68 -2.18 -1.45 -12.84
CA ARG A 68 -0.89 -1.56 -12.14
C ARG A 68 0.29 -1.36 -13.09
N LEU A 69 0.23 -1.94 -14.30
CA LEU A 69 1.26 -1.79 -15.32
C LEU A 69 1.37 -0.36 -15.83
N ILE A 70 0.25 0.32 -16.06
CA ILE A 70 0.22 1.73 -16.46
C ILE A 70 0.85 2.61 -15.37
N LEU A 71 0.43 2.44 -14.11
CA LEU A 71 1.00 3.18 -12.98
C LEU A 71 2.50 2.91 -12.83
N LYS A 72 2.92 1.64 -12.97
CA LYS A 72 4.32 1.26 -12.95
C LYS A 72 5.09 1.96 -14.08
N ARG A 73 4.58 1.95 -15.31
CA ARG A 73 5.21 2.61 -16.46
C ARG A 73 5.42 4.09 -16.19
N HIS A 74 4.41 4.81 -15.70
CA HIS A 74 4.55 6.24 -15.40
C HIS A 74 5.57 6.51 -14.29
N TYR A 75 5.60 5.67 -13.25
CA TYR A 75 6.60 5.75 -12.20
C TYR A 75 8.02 5.45 -12.71
N ASP A 76 8.17 4.44 -13.57
CA ASP A 76 9.46 4.01 -14.12
C ASP A 76 10.04 5.05 -15.10
N ILE A 77 9.23 5.98 -15.65
CA ILE A 77 9.72 7.07 -16.52
C ILE A 77 10.58 8.07 -15.75
N SER A 78 10.13 8.49 -14.56
CA SER A 78 10.78 9.53 -13.77
C SER A 78 11.68 8.99 -12.65
N SER A 79 11.57 7.70 -12.34
CA SER A 79 12.35 7.07 -11.28
C SER A 79 13.54 6.30 -11.81
N SER A 80 14.61 6.30 -11.02
CA SER A 80 15.76 5.43 -11.21
C SER A 80 16.00 4.63 -9.93
N PRO A 81 16.50 3.39 -10.04
CA PRO A 81 16.84 2.61 -8.86
C PRO A 81 17.98 3.29 -8.09
N LEU A 82 17.82 3.41 -6.77
CA LEU A 82 18.89 3.83 -5.87
C LEU A 82 20.08 2.88 -6.00
N LYS A 83 21.29 3.45 -6.01
CA LYS A 83 22.53 2.66 -5.99
C LYS A 83 22.56 1.82 -4.70
N PRO A 84 22.87 0.51 -4.78
CA PRO A 84 22.97 -0.33 -3.60
C PRO A 84 24.11 0.16 -2.70
N LEU A 85 23.94 -0.04 -1.40
CA LEU A 85 24.98 0.27 -0.43
C LEU A 85 26.08 -0.80 -0.49
N ALA A 86 27.33 -0.37 -0.36
CA ALA A 86 28.48 -1.26 -0.35
C ALA A 86 28.75 -1.81 1.06
N GLU A 87 29.33 -2.99 1.14
CA GLU A 87 29.84 -3.53 2.40
C GLU A 87 30.94 -2.62 2.96
N GLY A 88 30.92 -2.40 4.27
CA GLY A 88 31.78 -1.44 4.97
C GLY A 88 31.33 0.02 4.86
N GLN A 89 30.27 0.34 4.10
CA GLN A 89 29.81 1.73 3.98
C GLN A 89 29.20 2.22 5.29
N VAL A 90 29.66 3.39 5.74
CA VAL A 90 29.09 4.10 6.91
C VAL A 90 27.81 4.81 6.48
N ILE A 91 26.74 4.58 7.23
CA ILE A 91 25.42 5.13 6.99
C ILE A 91 24.83 5.72 8.27
N ARG A 92 23.82 6.59 8.11
CA ARG A 92 23.01 7.07 9.22
C ARG A 92 21.67 6.34 9.28
N MET A 93 21.34 5.86 10.47
CA MET A 93 20.12 5.12 10.76
C MET A 93 19.01 6.06 11.17
N GLN A 94 17.81 5.85 10.63
CA GLN A 94 16.61 6.57 11.05
C GLN A 94 16.13 6.04 12.41
N THR A 95 16.06 6.92 13.39
CA THR A 95 15.52 6.70 14.73
C THR A 95 14.35 7.67 14.99
N PRO A 96 13.65 7.57 16.13
CA PRO A 96 12.62 8.55 16.51
C PRO A 96 13.14 9.99 16.61
N LYS A 97 14.45 10.19 16.81
CA LYS A 97 15.09 11.52 16.85
C LYS A 97 15.65 11.97 15.48
N GLY A 98 15.39 11.22 14.42
CA GLY A 98 15.92 11.46 13.08
C GLY A 98 17.12 10.59 12.75
N TYR A 99 18.04 11.07 11.92
CA TYR A 99 19.22 10.33 11.44
C TYR A 99 20.43 10.50 12.39
N ASP A 100 20.22 10.18 13.67
CA ASP A 100 21.16 10.51 14.75
C ASP A 100 22.16 9.38 15.08
N ARG A 101 21.93 8.15 14.61
CA ARG A 101 22.82 7.01 14.85
C ARG A 101 23.64 6.61 13.63
N LEU A 102 24.91 6.31 13.83
CA LEU A 102 25.79 5.77 12.79
C LEU A 102 25.73 4.24 12.77
N GLY A 103 25.83 3.66 11.59
CA GLY A 103 25.94 2.22 11.39
C GLY A 103 26.83 1.90 10.21
N VAL A 104 27.31 0.66 10.15
CA VAL A 104 28.13 0.15 9.06
C VAL A 104 27.38 -0.97 8.36
N VAL A 105 27.30 -0.92 7.04
CA VAL A 105 26.73 -1.99 6.24
C VAL A 105 27.66 -3.20 6.32
N LYS A 106 27.16 -4.30 6.87
CA LYS A 106 27.92 -5.55 6.98
C LYS A 106 27.81 -6.38 5.70
N GLU A 107 26.58 -6.57 5.22
CA GLU A 107 26.29 -7.38 4.03
C GLU A 107 24.95 -7.00 3.41
N VAL A 108 24.79 -7.32 2.13
CA VAL A 108 23.49 -7.23 1.43
C VAL A 108 22.61 -8.42 1.83
N SER A 109 21.39 -8.15 2.31
CA SER A 109 20.47 -9.21 2.69
C SER A 109 19.88 -9.91 1.45
N LYS A 110 19.50 -11.19 1.60
CA LYS A 110 18.78 -11.97 0.57
C LYS A 110 17.42 -11.38 0.12
N LYS A 111 16.96 -10.29 0.74
CA LYS A 111 15.65 -9.67 0.47
C LYS A 111 15.87 -8.38 -0.31
N PRO A 112 14.96 -8.03 -1.23
CA PRO A 112 15.13 -6.84 -2.07
C PRO A 112 15.27 -5.59 -1.22
N ARG A 113 16.22 -4.73 -1.61
CA ARG A 113 16.55 -3.45 -0.94
C ARG A 113 16.88 -3.57 0.54
N SER A 114 17.20 -4.76 1.06
CA SER A 114 17.49 -4.95 2.47
C SER A 114 18.99 -5.13 2.70
N PHE A 115 19.49 -4.56 3.79
CA PHE A 115 20.89 -4.63 4.22
C PHE A 115 20.97 -5.05 5.69
N ILE A 116 22.06 -5.72 6.05
CA ILE A 116 22.40 -6.01 7.44
C ILE A 116 23.40 -4.95 7.90
N ILE A 117 23.01 -4.21 8.93
CA ILE A 117 23.72 -3.03 9.42
C ILE A 117 24.16 -3.31 10.85
N GLN A 118 25.42 -3.04 11.15
CA GLN A 118 25.97 -3.13 12.48
C GLN A 118 26.01 -1.74 13.14
N VAL A 119 25.44 -1.64 14.34
CA VAL A 119 25.41 -0.44 15.18
C VAL A 119 25.75 -0.87 16.61
N ASP A 120 26.80 -0.29 17.20
CA ASP A 120 27.18 -0.55 18.61
C ASP A 120 27.25 -2.04 18.98
N GLY A 121 27.79 -2.87 18.07
CA GLY A 121 27.91 -4.33 18.26
C GLY A 121 26.63 -5.14 17.98
N THR A 122 25.49 -4.49 17.73
CA THR A 122 24.23 -5.14 17.37
C THR A 122 23.96 -5.09 15.86
N SER A 123 23.44 -6.18 15.30
CA SER A 123 23.10 -6.27 13.87
C SER A 123 21.60 -6.11 13.64
N TYR A 124 21.23 -5.25 12.69
CA TYR A 124 19.85 -4.98 12.29
C TYR A 124 19.66 -5.26 10.80
N ARG A 125 18.50 -5.79 10.42
CA ARG A 125 18.07 -5.81 9.01
C ARG A 125 17.23 -4.56 8.73
N ARG A 126 17.64 -3.75 7.75
CA ARG A 126 16.90 -2.54 7.32
C ARG A 126 16.74 -2.49 5.80
N ASN A 127 15.70 -1.79 5.36
CA ASN A 127 15.39 -1.42 3.97
C ASN A 127 15.32 0.10 3.93
#